data_AF-A0A4R9WKP5-F1
#
_entry.id   AF-A0A4R9WKP5-F1
#
_cell.length_a   1.000
_cell.length_b   1.000
_cell.length_c   1.000
_cell.angle_alpha   90.00
_cell.angle_beta   90.00
_cell.angle_gamma   90.00
#
_symmetry.space_group_name_H-M   'P 1'
#
loop_
_entity.id
_entity.type
_entity.pdbx_description
1 polymer ?
#
loop_
_entity_poly.entity_id
_entity_poly.type
_entity_poly.pdbx_seq_one_letter_code
_entity_poly.pdbx_strand_id
1 'polypeptide(L)'
;MTDLPVLSSVEARVLGSLIEKKELTPDVYPLTLNGAHAAANQKTAREPVMALELTDVRRALSSLEQKGLVRQAFASRVERYEHLMAQRFSLTTPQIAIVGLLLLRGAQTAHELLARSERMARFGSIEELRDNLDLMIGRRPPLILLLERAPGQREERYVHLFSGPVEVSAAAAPWQPPASSDASDLEARVRALEEEVGALRAKIEALGG
;
A
#
# COMPACT_ATOMS: atom_id res chain seq x y z
N MET A 1 0.04 -23.98 -9.39
CA MET A 1 -0.49 -22.61 -9.44
C MET A 1 0.03 -21.91 -8.21
N THR A 2 0.99 -21.00 -8.35
CA THR A 2 1.58 -20.33 -7.19
C THR A 2 0.63 -19.23 -6.75
N ASP A 3 0.06 -19.37 -5.56
CA ASP A 3 -0.84 -18.36 -5.00
C ASP A 3 -0.14 -17.00 -4.91
N LEU A 4 -0.92 -15.94 -5.09
CA LEU A 4 -0.43 -14.57 -4.97
C LEU A 4 -0.03 -14.33 -3.49
N PRO A 5 1.18 -13.81 -3.21
CA PRO A 5 1.58 -13.54 -1.83
C PRO A 5 0.66 -12.49 -1.21
N VAL A 6 0.17 -12.77 0.00
CA VAL A 6 -0.66 -11.85 0.78
C VAL A 6 0.23 -10.91 1.58
N LEU A 7 0.02 -9.60 1.40
CA LEU A 7 0.77 -8.51 2.01
C LEU A 7 -0.08 -7.83 3.08
N SER A 8 0.51 -7.61 4.24
CA SER A 8 0.02 -6.66 5.24
C SER A 8 0.04 -5.23 4.68
N SER A 9 -0.67 -4.32 5.35
CA SER A 9 -0.71 -2.90 4.98
C SER A 9 0.68 -2.24 4.98
N VAL A 10 1.54 -2.61 5.94
CA VAL A 10 2.92 -2.11 6.04
C VAL A 10 3.77 -2.63 4.88
N GLU A 11 3.66 -3.91 4.54
CA GLU A 11 4.39 -4.50 3.40
C GLU A 11 3.97 -3.88 2.07
N ALA A 12 2.66 -3.73 1.85
CA ALA A 12 2.12 -3.07 0.66
C ALA A 12 2.65 -1.63 0.55
N ARG A 13 2.66 -0.88 1.66
CA ARG A 13 3.20 0.48 1.73
C ARG A 13 4.69 0.53 1.38
N VAL A 14 5.50 -0.33 1.97
CA VAL A 14 6.95 -0.37 1.75
C VAL A 14 7.25 -0.77 0.30
N LEU A 15 6.57 -1.79 -0.22
CA LEU A 15 6.73 -2.24 -1.60
C LEU A 15 6.33 -1.16 -2.62
N GLY A 16 5.18 -0.51 -2.41
CA GLY A 16 4.73 0.61 -3.23
C GLY A 16 5.72 1.78 -3.20
N SER A 17 6.33 2.05 -2.05
CA SER A 17 7.34 3.10 -1.90
C SER A 17 8.63 2.79 -2.67
N LEU A 18 9.07 1.52 -2.68
CA LEU A 18 10.23 1.11 -3.49
C LEU A 18 9.94 1.25 -4.99
N ILE A 19 8.75 0.84 -5.44
CA ILE A 19 8.30 1.02 -6.83
C ILE A 19 8.33 2.51 -7.22
N GLU A 20 7.70 3.36 -6.41
CA GLU A 20 7.64 4.81 -6.67
C GLU A 20 9.03 5.42 -6.78
N LYS A 21 9.93 5.11 -5.84
CA LYS A 21 11.27 5.70 -5.83
C LYS A 21 12.18 5.18 -6.94
N LYS A 22 11.98 3.95 -7.42
CA LYS A 22 12.71 3.46 -8.59
C LYS A 22 12.43 4.32 -9.82
N GLU A 23 11.16 4.65 -10.06
CA GLU A 23 10.75 5.40 -11.26
C GLU A 23 10.98 6.91 -11.11
N LEU A 24 10.70 7.48 -9.93
CA LEU A 24 10.75 8.94 -9.75
C LEU A 24 12.11 9.47 -9.29
N THR A 25 12.92 8.65 -8.64
CA THR A 25 14.19 9.08 -8.02
C THR A 25 15.26 8.00 -8.18
N PRO A 26 15.67 7.69 -9.42
CA PRO A 26 16.62 6.61 -9.70
C PRO A 26 18.01 6.86 -9.12
N ASP A 27 18.36 8.12 -8.85
CA ASP A 27 19.62 8.56 -8.23
C ASP A 27 19.77 8.08 -6.77
N VAL A 28 18.66 7.93 -6.06
CA VAL A 28 18.65 7.44 -4.67
C VAL A 28 18.23 5.96 -4.56
N TYR A 29 17.89 5.31 -5.67
CA TYR A 29 17.50 3.90 -5.71
C TYR A 29 18.72 2.99 -6.00
N PRO A 30 18.85 1.79 -5.40
CA PRO A 30 17.98 1.12 -4.43
C PRO A 30 17.90 1.86 -3.09
N LEU A 31 16.83 1.74 -2.31
CA LEU A 31 16.68 2.53 -1.07
C LEU A 31 17.40 1.90 0.12
N THR A 32 17.99 2.72 0.99
CA THR A 32 18.39 2.25 2.33
C THR A 32 17.14 2.03 3.21
N LEU A 33 17.29 1.38 4.37
CA LEU A 33 16.19 1.25 5.34
C LEU A 33 15.58 2.62 5.71
N ASN A 34 16.42 3.62 6.01
CA ASN A 34 15.96 4.97 6.34
C ASN A 34 15.26 5.64 5.15
N GLY A 35 15.74 5.41 3.92
CA GLY A 35 15.09 5.90 2.71
C GLY A 35 13.71 5.27 2.50
N ALA A 36 13.58 3.96 2.73
CA ALA A 36 12.30 3.27 2.67
C ALA A 36 11.32 3.75 3.75
N HIS A 37 11.81 3.98 4.98
CA HIS A 37 11.01 4.53 6.08
C HIS A 37 10.51 5.95 5.77
N ALA A 38 11.39 6.84 5.31
CA ALA A 38 11.02 8.19 4.92
C ALA A 38 10.00 8.19 3.76
N ALA A 39 10.16 7.29 2.78
CA ALA A 39 9.23 7.15 1.67
C ALA A 39 7.86 6.59 2.09
N ALA A 40 7.83 5.63 3.03
CA ALA A 40 6.60 5.02 3.52
C ALA A 40 5.72 5.99 4.33
N ASN A 41 6.34 6.96 4.99
CA ASN A 41 5.70 7.95 5.87
C ASN A 41 5.48 9.32 5.20
N GLN A 42 5.56 9.42 3.87
CA GLN A 42 5.27 10.67 3.16
C GLN A 42 3.82 11.12 3.39
N LYS A 43 3.62 12.43 3.56
CA LYS A 43 2.28 13.02 3.74
C LYS A 43 1.49 13.13 2.44
N THR A 44 2.18 13.11 1.31
CA THR A 44 1.59 13.20 -0.03
C THR A 44 1.70 11.85 -0.73
N ALA A 45 0.77 11.59 -1.64
CA ALA A 45 0.72 10.35 -2.40
C ALA A 45 0.63 9.06 -1.56
N ARG A 46 0.07 9.16 -0.35
CA ARG A 46 -0.20 8.04 0.55
C ARG A 46 -1.63 8.11 1.05
N GLU A 47 -2.40 7.07 0.78
CA GLU A 47 -3.77 6.95 1.28
C GLU A 47 -3.92 5.54 1.89
N PRO A 48 -4.02 5.40 3.23
CA PRO A 48 -3.93 6.44 4.26
C PRO A 48 -2.49 6.93 4.50
N VAL A 49 -2.33 8.14 5.03
CA VAL A 49 -1.04 8.57 5.60
C VAL A 49 -0.72 7.68 6.81
N MET A 50 0.51 7.16 6.89
CA MET A 50 0.96 6.31 8.00
C MET A 50 2.09 7.00 8.77
N ALA A 51 2.25 6.59 10.03
CA ALA A 51 3.39 6.93 10.88
C ALA A 51 4.03 5.62 11.35
N LEU A 52 4.78 4.97 10.47
CA LEU A 52 5.43 3.69 10.74
C LEU A 52 6.72 3.90 11.52
N GLU A 53 7.01 2.99 12.44
CA GLU A 53 8.31 2.92 13.10
C GLU A 53 9.37 2.27 12.20
N LEU A 54 10.64 2.61 12.43
CA LEU A 54 11.76 2.06 11.65
C LEU A 54 11.83 0.52 11.75
N THR A 55 11.46 -0.02 12.91
CA THR A 55 11.40 -1.46 13.17
C THR A 55 10.33 -2.17 12.35
N ASP A 56 9.19 -1.52 12.12
CA ASP A 56 8.10 -2.10 11.32
C ASP A 56 8.49 -2.15 9.84
N VAL A 57 9.14 -1.10 9.33
CA VAL A 57 9.68 -1.06 7.97
C VAL A 57 10.75 -2.13 7.78
N ARG A 58 11.65 -2.31 8.75
CA ARG A 58 12.65 -3.39 8.71
C ARG A 58 11.99 -4.76 8.64
N ARG A 59 11.02 -5.04 9.51
CA ARG A 59 10.28 -6.31 9.52
C ARG A 59 9.57 -6.56 8.19
N ALA A 60 8.95 -5.52 7.62
CA ALA A 60 8.29 -5.58 6.33
C ALA A 60 9.28 -5.89 5.20
N LEU A 61 10.45 -5.26 5.16
CA LEU A 61 11.50 -5.56 4.16
C LEU A 61 11.97 -7.01 4.25
N SER A 62 12.23 -7.52 5.46
CA SER A 62 12.62 -8.92 5.67
C SER A 62 11.53 -9.90 5.23
N SER A 63 10.25 -9.60 5.50
CA SER A 63 9.15 -10.47 5.05
C SER A 63 8.93 -10.39 3.55
N LEU A 64 9.07 -9.21 2.93
CA LEU A 64 9.01 -9.04 1.47
C LEU A 64 10.15 -9.78 0.76
N GLU A 65 11.34 -9.86 1.36
CA GLU A 65 12.46 -10.65 0.86
C GLU A 65 12.16 -12.16 0.92
N GLN A 66 11.60 -12.65 2.02
CA GLN A 66 11.11 -14.04 2.11
C GLN A 66 10.03 -14.36 1.07
N LYS A 67 9.18 -13.38 0.73
CA LYS A 67 8.16 -13.48 -0.33
C LYS A 67 8.74 -13.33 -1.74
N GLY A 68 10.04 -13.06 -1.89
CA GLY A 68 10.72 -12.88 -3.18
C GLY A 68 10.28 -11.62 -3.93
N LEU A 69 9.77 -10.61 -3.22
CA LEU A 69 9.30 -9.34 -3.80
C LEU A 69 10.30 -8.20 -3.63
N VAL A 70 11.28 -8.37 -2.75
CA VAL A 70 12.38 -7.45 -2.50
C VAL A 70 13.67 -8.27 -2.42
N ARG A 71 14.82 -7.67 -2.76
CA ARG A 71 16.14 -8.21 -2.39
C ARG A 71 17.04 -7.11 -1.87
N GLN A 72 18.00 -7.53 -1.06
CA GLN A 72 19.15 -6.69 -0.72
C GLN A 72 20.11 -6.55 -1.91
N ALA A 73 20.53 -5.32 -2.20
CA ALA A 73 21.53 -5.02 -3.22
C ALA A 73 22.94 -5.08 -2.61
N PHE A 74 23.78 -6.00 -3.09
CA PHE A 74 25.10 -6.32 -2.52
C PHE A 74 26.23 -5.34 -2.88
N ALA A 75 25.95 -4.28 -3.64
CA ALA A 75 26.97 -3.38 -4.16
C ALA A 75 27.35 -2.21 -3.23
N SER A 76 26.85 -2.19 -1.98
CA SER A 76 26.95 -1.04 -1.08
C SER A 76 27.36 -1.48 0.33
N ARG A 77 28.20 -0.67 1.00
CA ARG A 77 28.56 -0.88 2.43
C ARG A 77 27.34 -0.76 3.36
N VAL A 78 26.32 -0.02 2.93
CA VAL A 78 25.05 0.14 3.63
C VAL A 78 24.02 -0.77 2.96
N GLU A 79 23.18 -1.45 3.74
CA GLU A 79 22.09 -2.26 3.20
C GLU A 79 21.15 -1.40 2.34
N ARG A 80 20.94 -1.82 1.09
CA ARG A 80 19.99 -1.19 0.17
C ARG A 80 19.04 -2.25 -0.37
N TYR A 81 17.81 -1.85 -0.66
CA TYR A 81 16.71 -2.73 -1.00
C TYR A 81 16.13 -2.33 -2.35
N GLU A 82 15.88 -3.32 -3.19
CA GLU A 82 15.21 -3.17 -4.48
C GLU A 82 13.99 -4.09 -4.58
N HIS A 83 12.93 -3.59 -5.22
CA HIS A 83 11.75 -4.40 -5.51
C HIS A 83 11.99 -5.30 -6.74
N LEU A 84 11.35 -6.47 -6.74
CA LEU A 84 11.47 -7.49 -7.79
C LEU A 84 10.17 -7.71 -8.58
N MET A 85 9.15 -6.88 -8.36
CA MET A 85 7.83 -7.00 -8.99
C MET A 85 7.88 -7.18 -10.52
N ALA A 86 8.75 -6.42 -11.20
CA ALA A 86 8.95 -6.52 -12.65
C ALA A 86 9.32 -7.93 -13.08
N GLN A 87 10.33 -8.51 -12.40
CA GLN A 87 10.89 -9.82 -12.71
C GLN A 87 9.94 -10.93 -12.27
N ARG A 88 9.37 -10.78 -11.07
CA ARG A 88 8.55 -11.83 -10.46
C ARG A 88 7.24 -12.06 -11.20
N PHE A 89 6.62 -11.00 -11.70
CA PHE A 89 5.34 -11.08 -12.38
C PHE A 89 5.45 -10.79 -13.88
N SER A 90 6.66 -10.57 -14.42
CA SER A 90 6.89 -10.21 -15.82
C SER A 90 6.05 -8.99 -16.23
N LEU A 91 6.14 -7.92 -15.45
CA LEU A 91 5.38 -6.68 -15.65
C LEU A 91 6.23 -5.63 -16.37
N THR A 92 5.58 -4.87 -17.25
CA THR A 92 6.17 -3.70 -17.91
C THR A 92 6.22 -2.51 -16.96
N THR A 93 7.01 -1.48 -17.28
CA THR A 93 7.06 -0.24 -16.49
C THR A 93 5.69 0.41 -16.29
N PRO A 94 4.82 0.55 -17.32
CA PRO A 94 3.45 1.04 -17.12
C PRO A 94 2.63 0.21 -16.13
N GLN A 95 2.70 -1.12 -16.21
CA GLN A 95 1.98 -2.01 -15.29
C GLN A 95 2.49 -1.90 -13.85
N ILE A 96 3.81 -1.82 -13.67
CA ILE A 96 4.42 -1.61 -12.36
C ILE A 96 3.99 -0.27 -11.76
N ALA A 97 3.93 0.79 -12.57
CA ALA A 97 3.48 2.09 -12.11
C ALA A 97 2.03 2.04 -11.58
N ILE A 98 1.12 1.39 -12.32
CA ILE A 98 -0.26 1.16 -11.88
C ILE A 98 -0.28 0.40 -10.55
N VAL A 99 0.43 -0.72 -10.44
CA VAL A 99 0.47 -1.52 -9.20
C VAL A 99 1.03 -0.69 -8.03
N GLY A 100 2.09 0.07 -8.24
CA GLY A 100 2.67 0.96 -7.23
C GLY A 100 1.65 1.99 -6.73
N LEU A 101 0.91 2.62 -7.63
CA LEU A 101 -0.14 3.58 -7.28
C LEU A 101 -1.26 2.93 -6.47
N LEU A 102 -1.72 1.73 -6.87
CA LEU A 102 -2.75 1.00 -6.15
C LEU A 102 -2.28 0.57 -4.75
N LEU A 103 -1.03 0.14 -4.58
CA LEU A 103 -0.45 -0.19 -3.28
C LEU A 103 -0.34 1.03 -2.35
N LEU A 104 -0.08 2.21 -2.91
CA LEU A 104 0.13 3.43 -2.14
C LEU A 104 -1.16 4.18 -1.79
N ARG A 105 -2.20 4.03 -2.61
CA ARG A 105 -3.43 4.84 -2.51
C ARG A 105 -4.73 4.04 -2.55
N GLY A 106 -4.65 2.71 -2.59
CA GLY A 106 -5.83 1.85 -2.68
C GLY A 106 -6.57 1.98 -4.01
N ALA A 107 -7.90 1.79 -3.94
CA ALA A 107 -8.76 1.66 -5.11
C ALA A 107 -8.94 3.00 -5.85
N GLN A 108 -8.63 3.03 -7.15
CA GLN A 108 -8.60 4.26 -7.96
C GLN A 108 -9.32 4.08 -9.29
N THR A 109 -9.87 5.17 -9.85
CA THR A 109 -10.44 5.16 -11.21
C THR A 109 -9.35 5.17 -12.27
N ALA A 110 -9.70 4.82 -13.52
CA ALA A 110 -8.76 4.87 -14.64
C ALA A 110 -8.19 6.29 -14.87
N HIS A 111 -9.00 7.32 -14.72
CA HIS A 111 -8.56 8.72 -14.87
C HIS A 111 -7.61 9.15 -13.75
N GLU A 112 -7.88 8.74 -12.50
CA GLU A 112 -6.98 9.00 -11.38
C GLU A 112 -5.63 8.32 -11.60
N LEU A 113 -5.63 7.05 -12.03
CA LEU A 113 -4.41 6.31 -12.35
C LEU A 113 -3.61 7.00 -13.46
N LEU A 114 -4.27 7.42 -14.55
CA LEU A 114 -3.64 8.11 -15.66
C LEU A 114 -2.95 9.41 -15.22
N ALA A 115 -3.65 10.25 -14.45
CA ALA A 115 -3.11 11.51 -13.97
C ALA A 115 -1.95 11.30 -12.97
N ARG A 116 -2.05 10.30 -12.10
CA ARG A 116 -1.04 10.05 -11.04
C ARG A 116 0.18 9.31 -11.56
N SER A 117 0.05 8.55 -12.65
CA SER A 117 1.15 7.78 -13.25
C SER A 117 2.07 8.61 -14.12
N GLU A 118 1.68 9.81 -14.55
CA GLU A 118 2.38 10.61 -15.58
C GLU A 118 3.91 10.70 -15.37
N ARG A 119 4.35 10.88 -14.12
CA ARG A 119 5.78 10.98 -13.79
C ARG A 119 6.49 9.63 -13.66
N MET A 120 5.75 8.54 -13.44
CA MET A 120 6.26 7.18 -13.30
C MET A 120 6.28 6.42 -14.64
N ALA A 121 5.23 6.54 -15.43
CA ALA A 121 5.09 5.93 -16.75
C ALA A 121 4.12 6.76 -17.60
N ARG A 122 4.51 7.02 -18.85
CA ARG A 122 3.65 7.72 -19.81
C ARG A 122 2.73 6.74 -20.51
N PHE A 123 1.45 7.07 -20.55
CA PHE A 123 0.44 6.42 -21.37
C PHE A 123 0.03 7.41 -22.46
N GLY A 124 -0.08 6.95 -23.70
CA GLY A 124 -0.51 7.73 -24.85
C GLY A 124 -1.99 8.05 -24.83
N SER A 125 -2.81 7.22 -24.18
CA SER A 125 -4.24 7.48 -23.98
C SER A 125 -4.82 6.74 -22.77
N ILE A 126 -6.08 7.03 -22.42
CA ILE A 126 -6.80 6.28 -21.39
C ILE A 126 -7.11 4.85 -21.83
N GLU A 127 -7.29 4.61 -23.12
CA GLU A 127 -7.47 3.28 -23.70
C GLU A 127 -6.23 2.44 -23.47
N GLU A 128 -5.02 2.97 -23.72
CA GLU A 128 -3.77 2.25 -23.43
C GLU A 128 -3.64 1.88 -21.94
N LEU A 129 -4.08 2.76 -21.04
CA LEU A 129 -4.09 2.47 -19.61
C LEU A 129 -5.10 1.37 -19.26
N ARG A 130 -6.29 1.38 -19.87
CA ARG A 130 -7.30 0.33 -19.71
C ARG A 130 -6.82 -1.02 -20.25
N ASP A 131 -6.15 -1.04 -21.39
CA ASP A 131 -5.56 -2.27 -21.94
C ASP A 131 -4.55 -2.87 -20.96
N ASN A 132 -3.72 -2.04 -20.32
CA ASN A 132 -2.79 -2.51 -19.28
C ASN A 132 -3.50 -3.04 -18.03
N LEU A 133 -4.62 -2.45 -17.63
CA LEU A 133 -5.46 -2.94 -16.53
C LEU A 133 -6.09 -4.30 -16.89
N ASP A 134 -6.66 -4.43 -18.08
CA ASP A 134 -7.30 -5.65 -18.55
C ASP A 134 -6.29 -6.81 -18.68
N LEU A 135 -5.07 -6.53 -19.14
CA LEU A 135 -3.97 -7.50 -19.14
C LEU A 135 -3.65 -8.00 -17.72
N MET A 136 -3.73 -7.14 -16.70
CA MET A 136 -3.47 -7.53 -15.31
C MET A 136 -4.65 -8.24 -14.64
N ILE A 137 -5.88 -7.93 -15.05
CA ILE A 137 -7.11 -8.62 -14.62
C ILE A 137 -7.20 -10.02 -15.24
N GLY A 138 -6.84 -10.15 -16.53
CA GLY A 138 -6.91 -11.41 -17.29
C GLY A 138 -5.87 -12.46 -16.89
N ARG A 139 -4.90 -12.10 -16.04
CA ARG A 139 -3.83 -12.99 -15.59
C ARG A 139 -4.32 -14.13 -14.70
N ARG A 140 -3.44 -15.12 -14.51
CA ARG A 140 -3.62 -16.28 -13.63
C ARG A 140 -2.36 -16.47 -12.76
N PRO A 141 -2.37 -16.06 -11.47
CA PRO A 141 -3.47 -15.36 -10.78
C PRO A 141 -3.66 -13.91 -11.26
N PRO A 142 -4.86 -13.33 -11.13
CA PRO A 142 -5.09 -11.91 -11.38
C PRO A 142 -4.31 -11.06 -10.38
N LEU A 143 -3.82 -9.90 -10.81
CA LEU A 143 -3.07 -8.98 -9.94
C LEU A 143 -3.91 -7.79 -9.48
N ILE A 144 -4.93 -7.46 -10.27
CA ILE A 144 -5.85 -6.35 -10.08
C ILE A 144 -7.26 -6.87 -10.31
N LEU A 145 -8.23 -6.23 -9.66
CA LEU A 145 -9.65 -6.45 -9.82
C LEU A 145 -10.35 -5.13 -10.17
N LEU A 146 -11.28 -5.19 -11.12
CA LEU A 146 -12.26 -4.14 -11.37
C LEU A 146 -13.39 -4.28 -10.35
N LEU A 147 -13.58 -3.28 -9.51
CA LEU A 147 -14.70 -3.19 -8.59
C LEU A 147 -15.92 -2.64 -9.32
N GLU A 148 -17.03 -3.38 -9.22
CA GLU A 148 -18.31 -2.91 -9.70
C GLU A 148 -18.75 -1.66 -8.94
N ARG A 149 -19.61 -0.87 -9.59
CA ARG A 149 -20.06 0.42 -9.05
C ARG A 149 -20.86 0.20 -7.77
N ALA A 150 -20.39 0.77 -6.68
CA ALA A 150 -21.18 0.89 -5.46
C ALA A 150 -22.40 1.81 -5.70
N PRO A 151 -23.54 1.57 -5.03
CA PRO A 151 -24.68 2.49 -5.08
C PRO A 151 -24.25 3.93 -4.74
N GLY A 152 -24.42 4.85 -5.70
CA GLY A 152 -24.04 6.26 -5.55
C GLY A 152 -22.65 6.63 -6.08
N GLN A 153 -21.79 5.68 -6.48
CA GLN A 153 -20.55 5.99 -7.19
C GLN A 153 -20.78 6.07 -8.71
N ARG A 154 -20.23 7.12 -9.33
CA ARG A 154 -20.36 7.37 -10.77
C ARG A 154 -19.37 6.57 -11.63
N GLU A 155 -18.27 6.10 -11.05
CA GLU A 155 -17.14 5.54 -11.78
C GLU A 155 -16.68 4.21 -11.19
N GLU A 156 -16.23 3.32 -12.06
CA GLU A 156 -15.57 2.07 -11.68
C GLU A 156 -14.18 2.33 -11.09
N ARG A 157 -13.77 1.46 -10.16
CA ARG A 157 -12.46 1.54 -9.49
C ARG A 157 -11.69 0.24 -9.65
N TYR A 158 -10.38 0.35 -9.73
CA TYR A 158 -9.46 -0.78 -9.79
C TYR A 158 -8.75 -0.92 -8.44
N VAL A 159 -8.57 -2.14 -7.97
CA VAL A 159 -7.89 -2.46 -6.70
C VAL A 159 -6.88 -3.58 -6.92
N HIS A 160 -5.76 -3.55 -6.20
CA HIS A 160 -4.78 -4.63 -6.27
C HIS A 160 -5.20 -5.83 -5.41
N LEU A 161 -4.72 -7.04 -5.75
CA LEU A 161 -5.05 -8.27 -5.02
C LEU A 161 -3.92 -8.75 -4.09
N PHE A 162 -2.79 -8.03 -4.05
CA PHE A 162 -1.65 -8.39 -3.19
C PHE A 162 -1.93 -8.34 -1.68
N SER A 163 -3.02 -7.73 -1.21
CA SER A 163 -3.36 -7.71 0.24
C SER A 163 -4.47 -8.69 0.62
N GLY A 164 -4.67 -9.72 -0.21
CA GLY A 164 -5.70 -10.73 0.00
C GLY A 164 -6.95 -10.49 -0.85
N PRO A 165 -7.94 -11.39 -0.75
CA PRO A 165 -9.18 -11.27 -1.51
C PRO A 165 -9.94 -10.02 -1.09
N VAL A 166 -10.33 -9.21 -2.07
CA VAL A 166 -11.19 -8.05 -1.85
C VAL A 166 -12.63 -8.52 -1.92
N GLU A 167 -13.34 -8.48 -0.79
CA GLU A 167 -14.78 -8.73 -0.80
C GLU A 167 -15.50 -7.55 -1.45
N VAL A 168 -16.10 -7.81 -2.63
CA VAL A 168 -16.81 -6.82 -3.45
C VAL A 168 -17.94 -6.12 -2.67
N SER A 169 -18.47 -6.75 -1.62
CA SER A 169 -19.49 -6.18 -0.73
C SER A 169 -18.97 -5.12 0.24
N ALA A 170 -17.70 -5.16 0.65
CA ALA A 170 -17.12 -4.21 1.60
C ALA A 170 -16.55 -2.95 0.91
N ALA A 171 -16.20 -3.05 -0.37
CA ALA A 171 -15.76 -1.93 -1.20
C ALA A 171 -16.90 -0.96 -1.59
N ALA A 172 -18.15 -1.33 -1.32
CA ALA A 172 -19.32 -0.47 -1.46
C ALA A 172 -19.53 0.48 -0.28
N ALA A 173 -18.67 0.44 0.75
CA ALA A 173 -18.62 1.52 1.72
C ALA A 173 -18.30 2.82 0.96
N PRO A 174 -19.11 3.88 1.10
CA PRO A 174 -18.79 5.16 0.50
C PRO A 174 -17.37 5.54 0.91
N TRP A 175 -16.53 5.93 -0.05
CA TRP A 175 -15.30 6.67 0.25
C TRP A 175 -15.74 7.92 1.01
N GLN A 176 -15.67 7.84 2.33
CA GLN A 176 -15.68 9.02 3.15
C GLN A 176 -14.26 9.58 3.02
N PRO A 177 -14.07 10.87 2.63
CA PRO A 177 -12.83 11.55 2.99
C PRO A 177 -12.60 11.26 4.48
N PRO A 178 -11.34 11.06 4.96
CA PRO A 178 -11.14 10.82 6.38
C PRO A 178 -11.93 11.89 7.10
N ALA A 179 -13.00 11.48 7.79
CA ALA A 179 -13.70 12.38 8.65
C ALA A 179 -12.58 12.94 9.50
N SER A 180 -12.45 14.28 9.54
CA SER A 180 -11.85 14.90 10.71
C SER A 180 -12.55 14.21 11.86
N SER A 181 -11.85 13.26 12.47
CA SER A 181 -12.40 12.38 13.49
C SER A 181 -13.03 13.33 14.48
N ASP A 182 -14.36 13.31 14.56
CA ASP A 182 -15.08 14.26 15.40
C ASP A 182 -14.41 14.20 16.77
N ALA A 183 -13.94 15.35 17.25
CA ALA A 183 -13.16 15.40 18.49
C ALA A 183 -13.91 14.69 19.63
N SER A 184 -15.24 14.69 19.56
CA SER A 184 -16.17 13.96 20.41
C SER A 184 -15.96 12.43 20.43
N ASP A 185 -15.69 11.80 19.28
CA ASP A 185 -15.53 10.33 19.19
C ASP A 185 -14.15 9.90 19.72
N LEU A 186 -13.12 10.72 19.49
CA LEU A 186 -11.81 10.54 20.10
C LEU A 186 -11.86 10.76 21.61
N GLU A 187 -12.53 11.82 22.08
CA GLU A 187 -12.70 12.10 23.51
C GLU A 187 -13.46 10.99 24.22
N ALA A 188 -14.49 10.42 23.59
CA ALA A 188 -15.23 9.27 24.13
C ALA A 188 -14.34 8.02 24.25
N ARG A 189 -13.52 7.73 23.22
CA ARG A 189 -12.59 6.59 23.24
C ARG A 189 -11.46 6.79 24.24
N VAL A 190 -10.92 8.00 24.37
CA VAL A 190 -9.88 8.33 25.36
C VAL A 190 -10.44 8.15 26.77
N ARG A 191 -11.63 8.65 27.06
CA ARG A 191 -12.26 8.49 28.38
C ARG A 191 -12.49 7.02 28.74
N ALA A 192 -13.00 6.22 27.80
CA ALA A 192 -13.19 4.78 28.02
C ALA A 192 -11.87 4.05 28.30
N LEU A 193 -10.81 4.41 27.58
CA LEU A 193 -9.46 3.84 27.81
C LEU A 193 -8.86 4.29 29.14
N GLU A 194 -9.07 5.53 29.56
CA GLU A 194 -8.60 6.03 30.87
C GLU A 194 -9.29 5.30 32.03
N GLU A 195 -10.59 5.02 31.92
CA GLU A 195 -11.33 4.22 32.90
C GLU A 195 -10.84 2.77 32.95
N GLU A 196 -10.60 2.15 31.79
CA GLU A 196 -10.08 0.78 31.71
C GLU A 196 -8.66 0.68 32.29
N VAL A 197 -7.79 1.64 31.99
CA VAL A 197 -6.44 1.71 32.57
C VAL A 197 -6.49 1.92 34.09
N GLY A 198 -7.40 2.76 34.58
CA GLY A 198 -7.64 2.94 36.02
C GLY A 198 -8.04 1.64 36.71
N ALA A 199 -9.00 0.92 36.14
CA ALA A 199 -9.46 -0.36 36.66
C ALA A 199 -8.37 -1.43 36.64
N LEU A 200 -7.58 -1.50 35.57
CA LEU A 200 -6.45 -2.43 35.45
C LEU A 200 -5.34 -2.12 36.45
N ARG A 201 -5.02 -0.84 36.67
CA ARG A 201 -4.02 -0.42 37.68
C ARG A 201 -4.45 -0.80 39.09
N ALA A 202 -5.70 -0.54 39.46
CA ALA A 202 -6.23 -0.93 40.76
C ALA A 202 -6.20 -2.46 40.96
N LYS A 203 -6.48 -3.23 39.90
CA LYS A 203 -6.41 -4.70 39.93
C LYS A 203 -4.98 -5.22 40.07
N ILE A 204 -4.01 -4.57 39.42
CA ILE A 204 -2.58 -4.91 39.57
C ILE A 204 -2.10 -4.58 40.99
N GLU A 205 -2.48 -3.44 41.54
CA GLU A 205 -2.12 -3.04 42.91
C GLU A 205 -2.72 -3.98 43.96
N ALA A 206 -3.95 -4.44 43.76
CA ALA A 206 -4.59 -5.44 44.62
C ALA A 206 -4.00 -6.86 44.50
N LEU A 207 -3.30 -7.17 43.40
CA LEU A 207 -2.64 -8.47 43.18
C LEU A 207 -1.13 -8.44 43.53
N GLY A 208 -0.55 -7.25 43.69
CA GLY A 208 0.86 -7.03 44.01
C GLY A 208 1.15 -6.62 45.45
N GLY A 209 0.13 -6.58 46.32
CA GLY A 209 0.23 -6.38 47.77
C GLY A 209 0.17 -7.69 48.55
#